data_AF-K1Z702-F1
#
_entry.id   AF-K1Z702-F1
#
_cell.length_a   1.000
_cell.length_b   1.000
_cell.length_c   1.000
_cell.angle_alpha   90.00
_cell.angle_beta   90.00
_cell.angle_gamma   90.00
#
_symmetry.space_group_name_H-M   'P 1'
#
loop_
_entity.id
_entity.type
_entity.pdbx_description
1 polymer ?
#
loop_
_entity_poly.entity_id
_entity_poly.type
_entity_poly.pdbx_seq_one_letter_code
_entity_poly.pdbx_strand_id
1 'polypeptide(L)'
;MAPLIDGVFTVDDEAMFRLLALLADTENIRMEPSAMAGMAGPLRIVTAESRLPRLDFPMKMAEATHLVWGTGGRMVPDEEMNASYARGKG
;
A
#
# COMPACT_ATOMS: atom_id res chain seq x y z
N MET A 1 23.45 16.65 -8.22
CA MET A 1 21.98 16.58 -8.08
C MET A 1 21.65 15.34 -7.27
N ALA A 2 20.83 15.44 -6.22
CA ALA A 2 20.41 14.26 -5.46
C ALA A 2 19.33 13.48 -6.25
N PRO A 3 19.23 12.15 -6.08
CA PRO A 3 18.14 11.37 -6.68
C PRO A 3 16.78 11.81 -6.11
N LEU A 4 15.74 11.78 -6.96
CA LEU A 4 14.36 12.14 -6.59
C LEU A 4 13.54 10.95 -6.07
N ILE A 5 14.10 9.74 -6.13
CA ILE A 5 13.42 8.49 -5.74
C ILE A 5 14.29 7.81 -4.66
N ASP A 6 13.70 7.61 -3.49
CA ASP A 6 14.38 6.96 -2.34
C ASP A 6 14.36 5.43 -2.40
N GLY A 7 13.44 4.83 -3.16
CA GLY A 7 13.37 3.39 -3.30
C GLY A 7 12.30 2.89 -4.28
N VAL A 8 12.39 1.61 -4.59
CA VAL A 8 11.41 0.85 -5.39
C VAL A 8 11.20 -0.51 -4.73
N PHE A 9 10.00 -1.06 -4.83
CA PHE A 9 9.67 -2.39 -4.32
C PHE A 9 8.62 -3.07 -5.20
N THR A 10 8.50 -4.38 -5.03
CA THR A 10 7.45 -5.21 -5.64
C THR A 10 6.52 -5.75 -4.57
N VAL A 11 5.28 -6.01 -4.98
CA VAL A 11 4.21 -6.59 -4.16
C VAL A 11 3.49 -7.64 -4.99
N ASP A 12 3.20 -8.77 -4.37
CA ASP A 12 2.48 -9.86 -5.03
C ASP A 12 0.98 -9.56 -5.07
N ASP A 13 0.31 -10.04 -6.10
CA ASP A 13 -1.14 -9.87 -6.30
C ASP A 13 -1.94 -10.28 -5.07
N GLU A 14 -1.59 -11.40 -4.43
CA GLU A 14 -2.29 -11.91 -3.25
C GLU A 14 -2.22 -10.94 -2.07
N ALA A 15 -1.09 -10.23 -1.91
CA ALA A 15 -0.97 -9.19 -0.90
C ALA A 15 -1.85 -7.98 -1.24
N MET A 16 -1.92 -7.57 -2.51
CA MET A 16 -2.83 -6.51 -2.94
C MET A 16 -4.30 -6.90 -2.68
N PHE A 17 -4.68 -8.16 -2.95
CA PHE A 17 -6.03 -8.66 -2.67
C PHE A 17 -6.40 -8.58 -1.18
N ARG A 18 -5.50 -9.06 -0.31
CA ARG A 18 -5.70 -8.94 1.15
C ARG A 18 -5.79 -7.49 1.62
N LEU A 19 -4.95 -6.61 1.08
CA LEU A 19 -4.93 -5.20 1.47
C LEU A 19 -6.21 -4.48 1.04
N LEU A 20 -6.78 -4.72 -0.15
CA LEU A 20 -8.07 -4.10 -0.48
C LEU A 20 -9.19 -4.60 0.43
N ALA A 21 -9.17 -5.88 0.81
CA ALA A 21 -10.20 -6.45 1.68
C ALA A 21 -10.12 -5.82 3.06
N LEU A 22 -8.91 -5.67 3.59
CA LEU A 22 -8.66 -4.96 4.84
C LEU A 22 -9.15 -3.50 4.77
N LEU A 23 -8.81 -2.77 3.70
CA LEU A 23 -9.21 -1.37 3.53
C LEU A 23 -10.74 -1.22 3.43
N ALA A 24 -11.40 -2.15 2.75
CA ALA A 24 -12.86 -2.18 2.68
C ALA A 24 -13.48 -2.46 4.05
N ASP A 25 -12.89 -3.37 4.84
CA ASP A 25 -13.40 -3.73 6.17
C ASP A 25 -13.17 -2.64 7.22
N THR A 26 -12.02 -1.94 7.19
CA THR A 26 -11.65 -0.98 8.23
C THR A 26 -12.09 0.44 7.92
N GLU A 27 -11.99 0.87 6.66
CA GLU A 27 -12.27 2.26 6.26
C GLU A 27 -13.50 2.40 5.36
N ASN A 28 -14.14 1.30 4.97
CA ASN A 28 -15.23 1.29 3.99
C ASN A 28 -14.83 1.97 2.65
N ILE A 29 -13.56 1.82 2.27
CA ILE A 29 -13.02 2.32 1.00
C ILE A 29 -12.75 1.13 0.09
N ARG A 30 -13.30 1.18 -1.13
CA ARG A 30 -13.11 0.15 -2.17
C ARG A 30 -12.18 0.67 -3.26
N MET A 31 -11.11 -0.08 -3.52
CA MET A 31 -10.09 0.25 -4.51
C MET A 31 -9.78 -0.97 -5.37
N GLU A 32 -9.39 -0.74 -6.63
CA GLU A 32 -8.94 -1.83 -7.49
C GLU A 32 -7.57 -2.38 -7.02
N PRO A 33 -7.22 -3.65 -7.35
CA PRO A 33 -5.99 -4.27 -6.86
C PRO A 33 -4.71 -3.48 -7.16
N SER A 34 -4.56 -2.95 -8.38
CA SER A 34 -3.41 -2.12 -8.80
C SER A 34 -3.23 -0.87 -7.93
N ALA A 35 -4.34 -0.29 -7.47
CA ALA A 35 -4.31 0.89 -6.61
C ALA A 35 -3.83 0.60 -5.18
N MET A 36 -3.73 -0.69 -4.80
CA MET A 36 -3.20 -1.12 -3.50
C MET A 36 -1.69 -1.31 -3.49
N ALA A 37 -0.99 -1.16 -4.63
CA ALA A 37 0.45 -1.43 -4.71
C ALA A 37 1.27 -0.61 -3.70
N GLY A 38 0.88 0.66 -3.51
CA GLY A 38 1.51 1.56 -2.54
C GLY A 38 1.25 1.22 -1.07
N MET A 39 0.21 0.45 -0.77
CA MET A 39 -0.24 0.19 0.62
C MET A 39 0.77 -0.65 1.42
N ALA A 40 1.60 -1.46 0.75
CA ALA A 40 2.70 -2.17 1.40
C ALA A 40 3.87 -1.26 1.78
N GLY A 41 3.98 -0.08 1.15
CA GLY A 41 5.11 0.85 1.29
C GLY A 41 5.45 1.22 2.73
N PRO A 42 4.50 1.70 3.56
CA PRO A 42 4.76 2.07 4.95
C PRO A 42 5.42 0.95 5.76
N LEU A 43 4.89 -0.27 5.67
CA LEU A 43 5.46 -1.44 6.35
C LEU A 43 6.87 -1.78 5.84
N ARG A 44 7.10 -1.67 4.52
CA ARG A 44 8.43 -1.88 3.94
C ARG A 44 9.44 -0.86 4.48
N ILE A 45 9.05 0.40 4.66
CA ILE A 45 9.93 1.46 5.18
C ILE A 45 10.26 1.22 6.66
N VAL A 46 9.25 0.99 7.51
CA VAL A 46 9.45 0.79 8.96
C VAL A 46 10.30 -0.46 9.26
N THR A 47 10.19 -1.50 8.44
CA THR A 47 10.99 -2.75 8.61
C THR A 47 12.36 -2.70 7.94
N ALA A 48 12.68 -1.62 7.21
CA ALA A 48 13.90 -1.51 6.40
C ALA A 48 14.96 -0.58 7.03
N GLU A 49 14.98 -0.41 8.35
CA GLU A 49 15.89 0.53 9.06
C GLU A 49 17.35 0.50 8.57
N SER A 50 17.89 -0.68 8.22
CA SER A 50 19.27 -0.83 7.74
C SER A 50 19.49 -0.53 6.24
N ARG A 51 18.42 -0.43 5.45
CA ARG A 51 18.48 -0.34 3.97
C ARG A 51 18.34 1.08 3.42
N LEU A 52 17.88 2.05 4.22
CA LEU A 52 17.79 3.45 3.80
C LEU A 52 18.57 4.37 4.76
N PRO A 53 19.91 4.27 4.83
CA PRO A 53 20.73 4.99 5.81
C PRO A 53 20.67 6.52 5.72
N ARG A 54 20.04 7.07 4.67
CA ARG A 54 19.79 8.52 4.50
C ARG A 54 18.57 9.01 5.27
N LEU A 55 17.64 8.11 5.60
CA LEU A 55 16.51 8.41 6.46
C LEU A 55 17.00 8.23 7.91
N ASP A 56 17.00 9.32 8.67
CA ASP A 56 17.30 9.31 10.10
C ASP A 56 16.12 8.69 10.87
N PHE A 57 16.02 7.36 10.76
CA PHE A 57 14.81 6.58 10.98
C PHE A 57 14.20 6.69 12.39
N PRO A 58 14.94 6.47 13.49
CA PRO A 58 14.30 6.27 14.79
C PRO A 58 13.58 7.53 15.30
N MET A 59 14.18 8.72 15.11
CA MET A 59 13.54 9.98 15.50
C MET A 59 12.48 10.45 14.50
N LYS A 60 12.69 10.24 13.20
CA LYS A 60 11.78 10.80 12.18
C LYS A 60 10.55 9.96 11.91
N MET A 61 10.60 8.64 12.13
CA MET A 61 9.44 7.77 11.86
C MET A 61 8.32 7.93 12.87
N ALA A 62 8.62 8.33 14.11
CA ALA A 62 7.60 8.53 15.14
C ALA A 62 6.57 9.62 14.76
N GLU A 63 6.98 10.61 13.97
CA GLU A 63 6.14 11.72 13.51
C GLU A 63 5.90 11.69 11.99
N ALA A 64 6.28 10.59 11.32
CA ALA A 64 6.16 10.48 9.88
C ALA A 64 4.69 10.32 9.45
N THR A 65 4.29 11.05 8.41
CA THR A 65 3.04 10.80 7.71
C THR A 65 3.28 9.88 6.52
N HIS A 66 2.63 8.72 6.53
CA HIS A 66 2.64 7.79 5.41
C HIS A 66 1.49 8.11 4.46
N LEU A 67 1.79 8.74 3.33
CA LEU A 67 0.81 9.01 2.27
C LEU A 67 0.82 7.88 1.23
N VAL A 68 -0.25 7.11 1.18
CA VAL A 68 -0.49 6.11 0.13
C VAL A 68 -1.32 6.74 -0.98
N TRP A 69 -0.85 6.63 -2.23
CA TRP A 69 -1.55 7.21 -3.38
C TRP A 69 -2.43 6.17 -4.08
N GLY A 70 -3.73 6.25 -3.82
CA GLY A 70 -4.72 5.43 -4.49
C GLY A 70 -4.99 5.90 -5.93
N THR A 71 -4.75 5.03 -6.92
CA THR A 71 -4.81 5.41 -8.34
C THR A 71 -6.13 5.12 -9.05
N GLY A 72 -7.00 4.27 -8.49
CA GLY A 72 -8.20 3.78 -9.19
C GLY A 72 -9.16 2.97 -8.32
N GLY A 73 -10.29 2.56 -8.89
CA GLY A 73 -11.30 1.72 -8.23
C GLY A 73 -12.75 2.20 -8.38
N ARG A 74 -13.00 3.52 -8.51
CA ARG A 74 -14.38 4.06 -8.53
C ARG A 74 -15.22 3.60 -9.71
N MET A 75 -14.59 3.31 -10.86
CA MET A 75 -15.28 2.88 -12.07
C MET A 75 -15.33 1.36 -12.24
N VAL A 76 -14.77 0.60 -11.29
CA VAL A 76 -14.81 -0.86 -11.34
C VAL A 76 -16.25 -1.32 -11.04
N PRO A 77 -16.85 -2.17 -11.88
CA PRO A 77 -18.17 -2.72 -11.62
C PRO A 77 -18.23 -3.46 -10.28
N ASP A 78 -19.40 -3.42 -9.63
CA ASP A 78 -19.59 -4.03 -8.31
C ASP A 78 -19.26 -5.53 -8.30
N GLU A 79 -19.58 -6.25 -9.37
CA GLU A 79 -19.29 -7.68 -9.50
C GLU A 79 -17.77 -7.96 -9.47
N GLU A 80 -16.98 -7.21 -10.23
CA GLU A 80 -15.52 -7.34 -10.27
C GLU A 80 -14.88 -6.92 -8.94
N MET A 81 -15.39 -5.85 -8.33
CA MET A 81 -14.94 -5.38 -7.02
C MET A 81 -15.24 -6.42 -5.93
N ASN A 82 -16.44 -7.00 -5.93
CA ASN A 82 -16.84 -8.03 -4.98
C ASN A 82 -16.03 -9.32 -5.15
N ALA A 83 -15.69 -9.71 -6.40
CA ALA A 83 -14.82 -10.84 -6.67
C ALA A 83 -13.40 -10.62 -6.12
N SER A 84 -12.84 -9.42 -6.33
CA SER A 84 -11.52 -9.03 -5.78
C SER A 84 -11.52 -9.01 -4.25
N TYR A 85 -12.58 -8.46 -3.65
CA TYR A 85 -12.77 -8.47 -2.21
C TYR A 85 -12.85 -9.90 -1.66
N ALA A 86 -13.69 -10.76 -2.25
CA ALA A 86 -13.84 -12.15 -1.82
C ALA A 86 -12.51 -12.92 -1.89
N ARG A 87 -11.70 -12.69 -2.94
CA ARG A 87 -10.36 -13.26 -3.06
C ARG A 87 -9.42 -12.82 -1.92
N GLY A 88 -9.54 -11.57 -1.45
CA GLY A 88 -8.75 -11.06 -0.32
C GLY A 88 -9.18 -11.56 1.06
N LYS A 89 -10.34 -12.21 1.16
CA LYS A 89 -10.88 -12.78 2.42
C LYS A 89 -10.51 -14.25 2.63
N GLY A 90 -10.01 -14.93 1.60
CA GLY A 90 -9.48 -16.31 1.67
C GLY A 90 -8.01 -16.34 2.08
#